data_AF-A0A9R0V890-F1
#
_entry.id   AF-A0A9R0V890-F1
#
_cell.length_a   1.000
_cell.length_b   1.000
_cell.length_c   1.000
_cell.angle_alpha   90.00
_cell.angle_beta   90.00
_cell.angle_gamma   90.00
#
_symmetry.space_group_name_H-M   'P 1'
#
loop_
_entity.id
_entity.type
_entity.pdbx_description
1 polymer ?
#
loop_
_entity_poly.entity_id
_entity_poly.type
_entity_poly.pdbx_seq_one_letter_code
_entity_poly.pdbx_strand_id
1 'polypeptide(L)'
;MPSGALRGFRRVFAHAAPIFFERGIAIEATKEFSSLSVEHCEGEMIVVTVFEIKEEEVPAFIERELEFRFLAVVPEGLDGAPFPNPAVVCARYSDEEYFRVRCKGSKEIYNQHYGRYNIDKIWRDDILPCRLYLRHCVLAAKNLGEPAYSNFLDHTYLGDRRTTIREYLATTGAGIMEEEPPETLRSRYGG
;
A
#
# COMPACT_ATOMS: atom_id res chain seq x y z
N MET A 1 -3.82 18.47 2.96
CA MET A 1 -4.50 17.47 3.81
C MET A 1 -3.71 17.36 5.11
N PRO A 2 -4.36 17.26 6.28
CA PRO A 2 -3.63 17.11 7.54
C PRO A 2 -2.84 15.80 7.59
N SER A 3 -1.59 15.90 8.06
CA SER A 3 -0.79 14.72 8.40
C SER A 3 -1.16 14.25 9.80
N GLY A 4 -1.29 12.95 9.99
CA GLY A 4 -1.52 12.30 11.27
C GLY A 4 -0.52 11.17 11.51
N ALA A 5 -0.50 10.67 12.73
CA ALA A 5 0.22 9.48 13.16
C ALA A 5 -0.79 8.37 13.47
N LEU A 6 -0.51 7.16 12.98
CA LEU A 6 -1.27 5.96 13.28
C LEU A 6 -0.35 4.95 13.98
N ARG A 7 -0.59 4.71 15.27
CA ARG A 7 0.18 3.80 16.12
C ARG A 7 -0.34 2.37 16.06
N GLY A 8 0.53 1.40 16.28
CA GLY A 8 0.18 -0.02 16.26
C GLY A 8 0.06 -0.60 14.85
N PHE A 9 0.56 0.12 13.84
CA PHE A 9 0.49 -0.28 12.45
C PHE A 9 1.82 -0.02 11.74
N ARG A 10 2.11 -0.84 10.72
CA ARG A 10 3.22 -0.63 9.79
C ARG A 10 2.77 -0.78 8.34
N ARG A 11 3.58 -0.24 7.43
CA ARG A 11 3.40 -0.39 5.97
C ARG A 11 4.31 -1.48 5.45
N VAL A 12 3.78 -2.34 4.59
CA VAL A 12 4.53 -3.46 4.00
C VAL A 12 4.20 -3.59 2.51
N PHE A 13 5.25 -3.67 1.69
CA PHE A 13 5.18 -4.03 0.28
C PHE A 13 5.05 -5.55 0.12
N ALA A 14 3.85 -6.05 0.35
CA ALA A 14 3.53 -7.48 0.37
C ALA A 14 2.28 -7.85 -0.46
N HIS A 15 1.66 -6.89 -1.13
CA HIS A 15 0.40 -7.11 -1.84
C HIS A 15 0.65 -7.34 -3.33
N ALA A 16 0.42 -8.55 -3.83
CA ALA A 16 0.45 -8.85 -5.26
C ALA A 16 -0.74 -8.21 -5.96
N ALA A 17 -0.53 -7.04 -6.57
CA ALA A 17 -1.60 -6.21 -7.10
C ALA A 17 -1.88 -6.52 -8.59
N PRO A 18 -3.07 -7.07 -8.94
CA PRO A 18 -3.48 -7.36 -10.33
C PRO A 18 -3.30 -6.16 -11.27
N ILE A 19 -3.57 -4.96 -10.78
CA ILE A 19 -3.53 -3.72 -11.56
C ILE A 19 -2.14 -3.41 -12.13
N PHE A 20 -1.06 -3.92 -11.54
CA PHE A 20 0.30 -3.73 -12.08
C PHE A 20 0.57 -4.60 -13.31
N PHE A 21 -0.05 -5.79 -13.37
CA PHE A 21 -0.02 -6.64 -14.55
C PHE A 21 -0.87 -6.05 -15.67
N GLU A 22 -2.08 -5.55 -15.34
CA GLU A 22 -2.94 -4.82 -16.30
C GLU A 22 -2.23 -3.65 -16.97
N ARG A 23 -1.46 -2.90 -16.18
CA ARG A 23 -0.75 -1.70 -16.63
C ARG A 23 0.59 -2.00 -17.29
N GLY A 24 1.03 -3.27 -17.33
CA GLY A 24 2.32 -3.65 -17.90
C GLY A 24 3.52 -3.11 -17.12
N ILE A 25 3.38 -2.91 -15.81
CA ILE A 25 4.45 -2.39 -14.92
C ILE A 25 4.90 -3.40 -13.85
N ALA A 26 4.33 -4.61 -13.87
CA ALA A 26 4.80 -5.74 -13.09
C ALA A 26 6.01 -6.38 -13.79
N ILE A 27 7.09 -6.65 -13.04
CA ILE A 27 8.26 -7.37 -13.54
C ILE A 27 8.31 -8.75 -12.88
N GLU A 28 7.76 -9.76 -13.55
CA GLU A 28 7.64 -11.11 -12.99
C GLU A 28 9.01 -11.78 -12.77
N ALA A 29 9.97 -11.55 -13.70
CA ALA A 29 11.29 -12.17 -13.64
C ALA A 29 12.07 -11.83 -12.35
N THR A 30 11.90 -10.60 -11.85
CA THR A 30 12.52 -10.10 -10.60
C THR A 30 11.55 -10.06 -9.42
N LYS A 31 10.29 -10.46 -9.65
CA LYS A 31 9.18 -10.35 -8.70
C LYS A 31 8.85 -8.92 -8.21
N GLU A 32 9.15 -7.90 -9.01
CA GLU A 32 8.87 -6.49 -8.69
C GLU A 32 7.44 -6.11 -9.12
N PHE A 33 6.46 -6.51 -8.31
CA PHE A 33 5.05 -6.26 -8.58
C PHE A 33 4.20 -6.12 -7.31
N SER A 34 4.83 -5.90 -6.16
CA SER A 34 4.09 -5.66 -4.92
C SER A 34 3.63 -4.21 -4.82
N SER A 35 2.40 -4.02 -4.37
CA SER A 35 1.89 -2.75 -3.87
C SER A 35 1.96 -2.72 -2.33
N LEU A 36 1.51 -1.61 -1.76
CA LEU A 36 1.60 -1.34 -0.34
C LEU A 36 0.32 -1.80 0.37
N SER A 37 0.50 -2.31 1.58
CA SER A 37 -0.59 -2.64 2.50
C SER A 37 -0.22 -2.22 3.92
N VAL A 38 -1.24 -2.09 4.78
CA VAL A 38 -1.06 -1.83 6.20
C VAL A 38 -1.42 -3.07 7.00
N GLU A 39 -0.63 -3.36 8.04
CA GLU A 39 -0.93 -4.44 8.99
C GLU A 39 -0.66 -4.00 10.43
N HIS A 40 -1.35 -4.66 11.36
CA HIS A 40 -1.17 -4.43 12.79
C HIS A 40 0.24 -4.84 13.22
N CYS A 41 0.95 -3.96 13.94
CA CYS A 41 2.26 -4.22 14.50
C CYS A 41 2.44 -3.34 15.74
N GLU A 42 2.42 -3.95 16.92
CA GLU A 42 2.61 -3.23 18.18
C GLU A 42 4.00 -2.57 18.21
N GLY A 43 4.09 -1.37 18.78
CA GLY A 43 5.32 -0.59 18.85
C GLY A 43 5.66 0.22 17.59
N GLU A 44 4.98 -0.01 16.47
CA GLU A 44 5.18 0.76 15.23
C GLU A 44 4.29 2.00 15.14
N MET A 45 4.73 2.99 14.36
CA MET A 45 3.94 4.18 14.04
C MET A 45 4.21 4.63 12.60
N ILE A 46 3.12 4.88 11.88
CA ILE A 46 3.18 5.40 10.52
C ILE A 46 2.55 6.79 10.44
N VAL A 47 3.21 7.69 9.74
CA VAL A 47 2.66 8.98 9.34
C VAL A 47 1.72 8.75 8.16
N VAL A 48 0.49 9.24 8.29
CA VAL A 48 -0.58 9.07 7.31
C VAL A 48 -1.13 10.44 6.91
N THR A 49 -1.82 10.48 5.78
CA THR A 49 -2.64 11.62 5.41
C THR A 49 -4.10 11.30 5.73
N VAL A 50 -4.75 12.15 6.50
CA VAL A 50 -6.18 12.02 6.81
C VAL A 50 -6.94 12.95 5.87
N PHE A 51 -7.94 12.42 5.18
CA PHE A 51 -8.79 13.17 4.26
C PHE A 51 -10.23 12.72 4.37
N GLU A 52 -11.13 13.63 4.02
CA GLU A 52 -12.57 13.38 4.00
C GLU A 52 -12.99 13.01 2.59
N ILE A 53 -13.93 12.07 2.50
CA ILE A 53 -14.67 11.76 1.28
C ILE A 53 -16.14 12.08 1.51
N LYS A 54 -16.85 12.45 0.46
CA LYS A 54 -18.29 12.68 0.61
C LYS A 54 -19.02 11.35 0.81
N GLU A 55 -20.15 11.39 1.50
CA GLU A 55 -20.93 10.17 1.78
C GLU A 55 -21.33 9.45 0.48
N GLU A 56 -21.70 10.20 -0.56
CA GLU A 56 -22.02 9.66 -1.87
C GLU A 56 -20.84 8.99 -2.59
N GLU A 57 -19.60 9.28 -2.20
CA GLU A 57 -18.38 8.68 -2.78
C GLU A 57 -17.96 7.39 -2.05
N VAL A 58 -18.53 7.10 -0.88
CA VAL A 58 -18.19 5.92 -0.07
C VAL A 58 -18.36 4.60 -0.84
N PRO A 59 -19.45 4.37 -1.60
CA PRO A 59 -19.59 3.14 -2.38
C PRO A 59 -18.47 2.97 -3.41
N ALA A 60 -18.12 4.04 -4.13
CA ALA A 60 -17.05 4.01 -5.14
C ALA A 60 -15.67 3.78 -4.50
N PHE A 61 -15.44 4.33 -3.30
CA PHE A 61 -14.23 4.06 -2.52
C PHE A 61 -14.14 2.58 -2.13
N ILE A 62 -15.23 1.98 -1.63
CA ILE A 62 -15.28 0.56 -1.22
C ILE A 62 -15.06 -0.38 -2.43
N GLU A 63 -15.59 -0.02 -3.59
CA GLU A 63 -15.39 -0.77 -4.83
C GLU A 63 -13.94 -0.68 -5.31
N ARG A 64 -13.32 0.49 -5.22
CA ARG A 64 -11.92 0.68 -5.62
C ARG A 64 -10.96 -0.06 -4.70
N GLU A 65 -11.20 -0.05 -3.40
CA GLU A 65 -10.34 -0.68 -2.39
C GLU A 65 -10.79 -2.10 -2.04
N LEU A 66 -11.43 -2.82 -2.99
CA LEU A 66 -12.13 -4.08 -2.71
C LEU A 66 -11.21 -5.17 -2.14
N GLU A 67 -9.92 -5.04 -2.37
CA GLU A 67 -8.85 -5.96 -1.98
C GLU A 67 -8.55 -5.87 -0.47
N PHE A 68 -8.94 -4.77 0.19
CA PHE A 68 -8.54 -4.45 1.55
C PHE A 68 -9.64 -4.64 2.59
N ARG A 69 -9.20 -4.82 3.83
CA ARG A 69 -10.02 -4.77 5.04
C ARG A 69 -10.14 -3.33 5.50
N PHE A 70 -11.36 -2.86 5.69
CA PHE A 70 -11.59 -1.56 6.32
C PHE A 70 -11.56 -1.70 7.84
N LEU A 71 -10.69 -0.94 8.48
CA LEU A 71 -10.60 -0.84 9.94
C LEU A 71 -10.94 0.58 10.38
N ALA A 72 -11.82 0.71 11.36
CA ALA A 72 -12.03 1.98 12.05
C ALA A 72 -10.85 2.24 12.99
N VAL A 73 -10.23 3.41 12.89
CA VAL A 73 -9.07 3.83 13.68
C VAL A 73 -9.25 5.26 14.17
N VAL A 74 -8.50 5.64 15.21
CA VAL A 74 -8.42 7.03 15.67
C VAL A 74 -6.98 7.49 15.48
N PRO A 75 -6.66 8.20 14.38
CA PRO A 75 -5.33 8.79 14.20
C PRO A 75 -5.05 9.86 15.25
N GLU A 76 -3.78 10.12 15.50
CA GLU A 76 -3.30 11.27 16.28
C GLU A 76 -2.78 12.35 15.33
N GLY A 77 -2.83 13.62 15.72
CA GLY A 77 -1.99 14.66 15.15
C GLY A 77 -0.52 14.35 15.39
N LEU A 78 0.38 15.01 14.65
CA LEU A 78 1.82 14.86 14.88
C LEU A 78 2.26 15.42 16.25
N ASP A 79 1.40 16.20 16.90
CA ASP A 79 1.52 16.66 18.29
C ASP A 79 1.05 15.63 19.32
N GLY A 80 0.52 14.49 18.88
CA GLY A 80 -0.02 13.41 19.72
C GLY A 80 -1.47 13.60 20.15
N ALA A 81 -2.14 14.69 19.75
CA ALA A 81 -3.55 14.89 20.08
C ALA A 81 -4.44 14.01 19.18
N PRO A 82 -5.41 13.24 19.72
CA PRO A 82 -6.27 12.42 18.88
C PRO A 82 -7.13 13.28 17.95
N PHE A 83 -7.35 12.79 16.73
CA PHE A 83 -8.33 13.39 15.83
C PHE A 83 -9.74 13.28 16.44
N PRO A 84 -10.62 14.27 16.20
CA PRO A 84 -11.95 14.31 16.81
C PRO A 84 -12.89 13.20 16.30
N ASN A 85 -12.67 12.75 15.07
CA ASN A 85 -13.51 11.74 14.41
C ASN A 85 -12.68 10.48 14.10
N PRO A 86 -13.28 9.29 14.24
CA PRO A 86 -12.68 8.07 13.70
C PRO A 86 -12.48 8.16 12.19
N ALA A 87 -11.44 7.50 11.70
CA ALA A 87 -11.12 7.36 10.29
C ALA A 87 -11.15 5.88 9.87
N VAL A 88 -11.12 5.63 8.57
CA VAL A 88 -11.00 4.27 8.01
C VAL A 88 -9.61 4.10 7.42
N VAL A 89 -8.92 3.01 7.81
CA VAL A 89 -7.68 2.58 7.16
C VAL A 89 -7.91 1.30 6.37
N CYS A 90 -7.28 1.20 5.20
CA CYS A 90 -7.25 -0.01 4.38
C CYS A 90 -6.10 -0.91 4.84
N ALA A 91 -6.43 -1.98 5.54
CA ALA A 91 -5.49 -2.97 6.04
C ALA A 91 -5.53 -4.25 5.20
N ARG A 92 -4.49 -5.07 5.31
CA ARG A 92 -4.48 -6.38 4.64
C ARG A 92 -5.45 -7.37 5.29
N TYR A 93 -5.89 -8.32 4.48
CA TYR A 93 -6.40 -9.60 4.97
C TYR A 93 -5.25 -10.63 5.08
N SER A 94 -5.54 -11.82 5.61
CA SER A 94 -4.90 -13.06 5.11
C SER A 94 -5.64 -13.56 3.86
N ASP A 95 -5.00 -14.41 3.05
CA ASP A 95 -5.65 -14.99 1.87
C ASP A 95 -6.93 -15.76 2.22
N GLU A 96 -6.93 -16.47 3.35
CA GLU A 96 -8.10 -17.22 3.83
C GLU A 96 -9.26 -16.30 4.24
N GLU A 97 -8.95 -15.19 4.93
CA GLU A 97 -9.97 -14.21 5.28
C GLU A 97 -10.50 -13.48 4.05
N TYR A 98 -9.63 -13.11 3.10
CA TYR A 98 -10.05 -12.51 1.84
C TYR A 98 -11.02 -13.44 1.09
N PHE A 99 -10.65 -14.72 0.95
CA PHE A 99 -11.47 -15.71 0.29
C PHE A 99 -12.85 -15.88 0.97
N ARG A 100 -12.89 -15.95 2.30
CA ARG A 100 -14.16 -16.08 3.04
C ARG A 100 -15.00 -14.81 2.99
N VAL A 101 -14.40 -13.64 3.18
CA VAL A 101 -15.13 -12.37 3.36
C VAL A 101 -15.47 -11.72 2.02
N ARG A 102 -14.47 -11.54 1.15
CA ARG A 102 -14.62 -10.81 -0.11
C ARG A 102 -15.09 -11.72 -1.24
N CYS A 103 -14.58 -12.95 -1.30
CA CYS A 103 -15.03 -13.93 -2.29
C CYS A 103 -16.22 -14.78 -1.84
N LYS A 104 -16.67 -14.66 -0.58
CA LYS A 104 -17.79 -15.46 -0.02
C LYS A 104 -17.58 -16.98 -0.19
N GLY A 105 -16.32 -17.44 -0.21
CA GLY A 105 -15.95 -18.83 -0.46
C GLY A 105 -16.05 -19.28 -1.93
N SER A 106 -16.31 -18.39 -2.89
CA SER A 106 -16.37 -18.70 -4.32
C SER A 106 -15.00 -18.56 -4.98
N LYS A 107 -14.54 -19.65 -5.62
CA LYS A 107 -13.33 -19.64 -6.44
C LYS A 107 -13.52 -18.86 -7.74
N GLU A 108 -14.74 -18.80 -8.25
CA GLU A 108 -15.09 -18.03 -9.45
C GLU A 108 -14.84 -16.54 -9.21
N ILE A 109 -15.32 -15.99 -8.09
CA ILE A 109 -15.08 -14.58 -7.71
C ILE A 109 -13.57 -14.35 -7.52
N TYR A 110 -12.86 -15.25 -6.85
CA TYR A 110 -11.41 -15.13 -6.68
C TYR A 110 -10.69 -15.07 -8.05
N ASN A 111 -11.03 -15.99 -8.95
CA ASN A 111 -10.41 -16.10 -10.27
C ASN A 111 -10.68 -14.90 -11.19
N GLN A 112 -11.85 -14.26 -11.06
CA GLN A 112 -12.17 -13.02 -11.78
C GLN A 112 -11.17 -11.90 -11.47
N HIS A 113 -10.77 -11.78 -10.20
CA HIS A 113 -9.85 -10.73 -9.77
C HIS A 113 -8.38 -11.10 -9.99
N TYR A 114 -7.98 -12.31 -9.57
CA TYR A 114 -6.57 -12.71 -9.46
C TYR A 114 -6.13 -13.81 -10.44
N GLY A 115 -7.05 -14.69 -10.85
CA GLY A 115 -6.73 -15.88 -11.64
C GLY A 115 -6.13 -15.56 -13.02
N ARG A 116 -6.58 -14.49 -13.66
CA ARG A 116 -6.03 -14.03 -14.97
C ARG A 116 -4.54 -13.64 -14.94
N TYR A 117 -3.98 -13.43 -13.74
CA TYR A 117 -2.56 -13.07 -13.55
C TYR A 117 -1.77 -14.15 -12.83
N ASN A 118 -2.33 -15.36 -12.70
CA ASN A 118 -1.71 -16.47 -11.95
C ASN A 118 -1.31 -16.06 -10.52
N ILE A 119 -2.11 -15.19 -9.90
CA ILE A 119 -1.90 -14.79 -8.51
C ILE A 119 -2.66 -15.78 -7.63
N ASP A 120 -1.96 -16.79 -7.13
CA ASP A 120 -2.52 -17.79 -6.22
C ASP A 120 -2.44 -17.35 -4.75
N LYS A 121 -1.66 -16.30 -4.47
CA LYS A 121 -1.48 -15.70 -3.15
C LYS A 121 -1.38 -14.19 -3.27
N ILE A 122 -2.28 -13.49 -2.59
CA ILE A 122 -2.42 -12.04 -2.60
C ILE A 122 -1.36 -11.42 -1.68
N TRP A 123 -1.22 -11.95 -0.47
CA TRP A 123 -0.33 -11.37 0.55
C TRP A 123 0.93 -12.21 0.70
N ARG A 124 2.04 -11.72 0.14
CA ARG A 124 3.28 -12.46 -0.10
C ARG A 124 4.47 -11.80 0.55
N ASP A 125 5.41 -12.64 0.95
CA ASP A 125 6.64 -12.21 1.63
C ASP A 125 7.86 -12.27 0.69
N ASP A 126 7.65 -12.83 -0.51
CA ASP A 126 8.70 -13.18 -1.48
C ASP A 126 8.67 -12.30 -2.74
N ILE A 127 7.99 -11.17 -2.70
CA ILE A 127 7.83 -10.23 -3.81
C ILE A 127 8.41 -8.86 -3.43
N LEU A 128 8.89 -8.14 -4.44
CA LEU A 128 9.51 -6.83 -4.31
C LEU A 128 8.54 -5.72 -4.76
N PRO A 129 8.73 -4.48 -4.27
CA PRO A 129 7.97 -3.33 -4.69
C PRO A 129 7.95 -3.20 -6.21
N CYS A 130 6.76 -2.97 -6.78
CA CYS A 130 6.69 -2.45 -8.15
C CYS A 130 7.46 -1.13 -8.18
N ARG A 131 8.48 -1.05 -9.04
CA ARG A 131 9.47 0.04 -9.07
C ARG A 131 8.81 1.40 -9.23
N LEU A 132 7.96 1.53 -10.25
CA LEU A 132 7.27 2.77 -10.55
C LEU A 132 6.31 3.21 -9.42
N TYR A 133 5.62 2.25 -8.81
CA TYR A 133 4.72 2.53 -7.69
C TYR A 133 5.48 2.92 -6.42
N LEU A 134 6.60 2.25 -6.12
CA LEU A 134 7.47 2.63 -5.00
C LEU A 134 7.98 4.06 -5.16
N ARG A 135 8.50 4.40 -6.33
CA ARG A 135 8.96 5.76 -6.63
C ARG A 135 7.85 6.79 -6.38
N HIS A 136 6.65 6.53 -6.90
CA HIS A 136 5.50 7.41 -6.70
C HIS A 136 5.20 7.62 -5.19
N CYS A 137 5.17 6.55 -4.40
CA CYS A 137 4.93 6.67 -2.95
C CYS A 137 6.04 7.46 -2.23
N VAL A 138 7.31 7.25 -2.61
CA VAL A 138 8.46 7.97 -2.02
C VAL A 138 8.39 9.47 -2.34
N LEU A 139 8.05 9.83 -3.57
CA LEU A 139 7.87 11.23 -3.98
C LEU A 139 6.67 11.88 -3.29
N ALA A 140 5.53 11.17 -3.20
CA ALA A 140 4.37 11.65 -2.46
C ALA A 140 4.70 11.91 -0.98
N ALA A 141 5.42 10.99 -0.32
CA ALA A 141 5.87 11.19 1.05
C ALA A 141 6.84 12.38 1.19
N LYS A 142 7.74 12.57 0.21
CA LYS A 142 8.65 13.72 0.16
C LYS A 142 7.90 15.04 0.04
N ASN A 143 6.85 15.09 -0.78
CA ASN A 143 6.02 16.28 -0.98
C ASN A 143 5.21 16.66 0.28
N LEU A 144 4.96 15.70 1.17
CA LEU A 144 4.30 15.94 2.47
C LEU A 144 5.25 16.49 3.54
N GLY A 145 6.56 16.50 3.28
CA GLY A 145 7.58 17.06 4.16
C GLY A 145 8.39 16.00 4.90
N GLU A 146 9.45 16.48 5.58
CA GLU A 146 10.49 15.61 6.17
C GLU A 146 9.97 14.54 7.15
N PRO A 147 9.01 14.83 8.05
CA PRO A 147 8.48 13.81 8.95
C PRO A 147 7.81 12.64 8.21
N ALA A 148 7.06 12.94 7.15
CA ALA A 148 6.40 11.91 6.34
C ALA A 148 7.41 11.15 5.47
N TYR A 149 8.39 11.86 4.90
CA TYR A 149 9.44 11.27 4.07
C TYR A 149 10.31 10.28 4.85
N SER A 150 10.90 10.72 5.96
CA SER A 150 11.74 9.86 6.79
C SER A 150 10.93 8.70 7.38
N ASN A 151 9.70 8.96 7.87
CA ASN A 151 8.84 7.87 8.35
C ASN A 151 8.46 6.88 7.24
N PHE A 152 8.23 7.32 6.00
CA PHE A 152 7.97 6.41 4.89
C PHE A 152 9.18 5.51 4.60
N LEU A 153 10.39 6.06 4.59
CA LEU A 153 11.59 5.29 4.30
C LEU A 153 11.96 4.30 5.40
N ASP A 154 11.76 4.69 6.67
CA ASP A 154 12.22 3.92 7.84
C ASP A 154 11.14 3.02 8.44
N HIS A 155 9.86 3.34 8.29
CA HIS A 155 8.73 2.57 8.82
C HIS A 155 7.84 1.99 7.71
N THR A 156 8.46 1.70 6.57
CA THR A 156 7.87 0.88 5.50
C THR A 156 8.84 -0.23 5.15
N TYR A 157 8.33 -1.44 5.04
CA TYR A 157 9.15 -2.65 4.89
C TYR A 157 8.85 -3.40 3.60
N LEU A 158 9.80 -4.21 3.14
CA LEU A 158 9.57 -5.22 2.11
C LEU A 158 8.68 -6.36 2.64
N GLY A 159 8.28 -7.29 1.77
CA GLY A 159 7.49 -8.47 2.15
C GLY A 159 8.11 -9.32 3.28
N ASP A 160 9.44 -9.26 3.42
CA ASP A 160 10.19 -9.93 4.50
C ASP A 160 9.97 -9.31 5.89
N ARG A 161 9.32 -8.14 5.98
CA ARG A 161 9.03 -7.37 7.20
C ARG A 161 10.26 -6.99 8.02
N ARG A 162 11.42 -6.93 7.37
CA ARG A 162 12.72 -6.65 8.00
C ARG A 162 13.45 -5.54 7.28
N THR A 163 13.55 -5.66 5.96
CA THR A 163 14.28 -4.70 5.15
C THR A 163 13.41 -3.45 4.97
N THR A 164 13.93 -2.30 5.39
CA THR A 164 13.25 -1.01 5.22
C THR A 164 13.34 -0.53 3.77
N ILE A 165 12.46 0.40 3.38
CA ILE A 165 12.56 1.04 2.06
C ILE A 165 13.86 1.85 1.92
N ARG A 166 14.36 2.45 3.00
CA ARG A 166 15.68 3.11 2.98
C ARG A 166 16.80 2.15 2.58
N GLU A 167 16.88 1.00 3.24
CA GLU A 167 17.90 -0.02 2.96
C GLU A 167 17.74 -0.60 1.56
N TYR A 168 16.50 -0.87 1.13
CA TYR A 168 16.20 -1.40 -0.20
C TYR A 168 16.68 -0.45 -1.31
N LEU A 169 16.32 0.84 -1.23
CA LEU A 169 16.71 1.83 -2.23
C LEU A 169 18.22 2.09 -2.27
N ALA A 170 18.93 1.87 -1.16
CA ALA A 170 20.39 1.96 -1.09
C ALA A 170 21.11 0.72 -1.68
N THR A 171 20.38 -0.37 -1.95
CA THR A 171 20.95 -1.66 -2.36
C THR A 171 20.26 -2.20 -3.62
N THR A 172 19.45 -3.25 -3.49
CA THR A 172 18.79 -3.95 -4.60
C THR A 172 17.84 -3.05 -5.39
N GLY A 173 17.21 -2.07 -4.73
CA GLY A 173 16.32 -1.08 -5.33
C GLY A 173 17.03 0.15 -5.88
N ALA A 174 18.36 0.15 -5.99
CA ALA A 174 19.08 1.26 -6.61
C ALA A 174 18.58 1.51 -8.06
N GLY A 175 18.51 2.79 -8.46
CA GLY A 175 18.01 3.19 -9.77
C GLY A 175 16.49 3.44 -9.83
N ILE A 176 15.71 3.00 -8.85
CA ILE A 176 14.23 3.17 -8.86
C ILE A 176 13.85 4.66 -8.87
N MET A 177 14.60 5.52 -8.18
CA MET A 177 14.23 6.93 -8.04
C MET A 177 14.49 7.73 -9.33
N GLU A 178 15.37 7.22 -10.19
CA GLU A 178 15.76 7.79 -11.47
C GLU A 178 14.81 7.38 -12.61
N GLU A 179 13.94 6.39 -12.38
CA GLU A 179 12.98 5.93 -13.38
C GLU A 179 11.84 6.92 -13.59
N GLU A 180 11.44 7.11 -14.84
CA GLU A 180 10.28 7.93 -15.19
C GLU A 180 9.10 7.03 -15.62
N PRO A 181 7.86 7.35 -15.20
CA PRO A 181 6.69 6.67 -15.72
C PRO A 181 6.61 6.78 -17.23
N PRO A 182 6.10 5.74 -17.93
CA PRO A 182 5.61 5.88 -19.29
C PRO A 182 4.64 7.06 -19.40
N GLU A 183 4.61 7.75 -20.54
CA GLU A 183 3.82 8.97 -20.74
C GLU A 183 2.35 8.80 -20.38
N THR A 184 1.76 7.67 -20.77
CA THR A 184 0.36 7.29 -20.47
C THR A 184 0.05 7.12 -18.98
N LEU A 185 1.08 6.92 -18.15
CA LEU A 185 0.96 6.69 -16.70
C LEU A 185 1.53 7.85 -15.86
N ARG A 186 2.06 8.91 -16.50
CA ARG A 186 2.73 10.02 -15.81
C ARG A 186 1.81 10.76 -14.85
N SER A 187 0.55 10.99 -15.20
CA SER A 187 -0.42 11.62 -14.30
C SER A 187 -0.74 10.78 -13.05
N ARG A 188 -0.51 9.47 -13.11
CA ARG A 188 -0.83 8.53 -12.02
C ARG A 188 0.37 8.22 -11.13
N TYR A 189 1.58 8.17 -11.70
CA TYR A 189 2.81 7.78 -10.97
C TYR A 189 3.93 8.83 -11.05
N GLY A 190 3.58 10.09 -11.33
CA GLY A 190 4.54 11.19 -11.45
C GLY A 190 5.11 11.71 -10.12
N GLY A 191 4.54 11.27 -8.98
CA GLY A 191 4.88 11.78 -7.66
C GLY A 191 3.82 12.73 -7.14
#